data_AF-A0A1G9P3R9-F1
#
_entry.id   AF-A0A1G9P3R9-F1
#
_cell.length_a   1.000
_cell.length_b   1.000
_cell.length_c   1.000
_cell.angle_alpha   90.00
_cell.angle_beta   90.00
_cell.angle_gamma   90.00
#
_symmetry.space_group_name_H-M   'P 1'
#
loop_
_entity.id
_entity.type
_entity.pdbx_description
1 polymer ?
#
loop_
_entity_poly.entity_id
_entity_poly.type
_entity_poly.pdbx_seq_one_letter_code
_entity_poly.pdbx_strand_id
1 'polypeptide(L)'
;MMDYLVEYDRSSPLSIEKYSQKMIGKSFREIWEEDSSPLVREGLVEERGYYGSSIVSDTKRNKGNLGQIIEERFFHYQCNGDSRPDFHEAGVELKVTPYKKNKDGSLAAKERLILTMIDYFQVVKEPFEESHFWRKSKLILLVYYLYCKDIRVNLDYRIHYSRLFTPPQQDIVIIKHDYELIVAKVKAGRAHELSEADTLYLGAATKSATSKNRRKQPCSDVLAKPRAFAFKTSYMTYVLNTFVVKGKATYEPIISGQAVDSFEDYVMSMITKHRGESIEELCLEYDLNPEKKPKNLEALLTYRMLGIKGNHAAEFEKANIVVKTIRIGKNNRIKESMSFPTFKFKELIKEDWEDSTFGNYLRETRFLFVVYKYDDNDVLRLKGGQFWNIPYNDLEQEVRSVWEKTKEAIMNGVKFTVVNGVRRNNFPKASDNRVSHVRPHGRNAQDTYELPDGRPFPKQCFWLNNTYIYDQLNENLKQ
;
A
#
# COMPACT_ATOMS: atom_id res chain seq x y z
N MET A 1 38.26 15.18 8.33
CA MET A 1 37.41 15.49 7.16
C MET A 1 38.26 15.20 5.95
N MET A 2 37.97 14.12 5.22
CA MET A 2 38.56 13.91 3.90
C MET A 2 37.70 14.71 2.92
N ASP A 3 38.26 15.78 2.37
CA ASP A 3 37.65 16.55 1.29
C ASP A 3 37.74 15.73 0.01
N TYR A 4 36.69 14.96 -0.28
CA TYR A 4 36.44 14.57 -1.65
C TYR A 4 36.22 15.87 -2.44
N LEU A 5 36.90 16.05 -3.57
CA LEU A 5 36.54 17.08 -4.56
C LEU A 5 35.21 16.65 -5.18
N VAL A 6 34.13 17.01 -4.51
CA VAL A 6 32.78 16.65 -4.93
C VAL A 6 32.41 17.51 -6.13
N GLU A 7 32.12 16.89 -7.29
CA GLU A 7 31.78 17.60 -8.55
C GLU A 7 30.36 18.23 -8.54
N TYR A 8 29.73 18.35 -7.38
CA TYR A 8 28.40 18.93 -7.22
C TYR A 8 28.32 19.79 -5.96
N ASP A 9 27.44 20.78 -6.00
CA ASP A 9 27.17 21.68 -4.89
C ASP A 9 26.13 21.05 -3.96
N ARG A 10 26.57 20.65 -2.75
CA ARG A 10 25.73 20.02 -1.72
C ARG A 10 24.62 20.92 -1.17
N SER A 11 24.70 22.23 -1.38
CA SER A 11 23.67 23.19 -0.96
C SER A 11 22.61 23.45 -2.03
N SER A 12 22.83 22.99 -3.27
CA SER A 12 21.94 23.22 -4.40
C SER A 12 21.20 21.94 -4.82
N PRO A 13 19.88 21.84 -4.59
CA PRO A 13 19.09 20.69 -5.04
C PRO A 13 19.28 20.38 -6.53
N LEU A 14 19.30 21.41 -7.38
CA LEU A 14 19.46 21.24 -8.83
C LEU A 14 20.87 20.73 -9.20
N SER A 15 21.90 21.13 -8.46
CA SER A 15 23.26 20.61 -8.65
C SER A 15 23.34 19.13 -8.30
N ILE A 16 22.73 18.75 -7.17
CA ILE A 16 22.59 17.34 -6.73
C ILE A 16 21.83 16.51 -7.78
N GLU A 17 20.68 17.01 -8.26
CA GLU A 17 19.88 16.31 -9.28
C GLU A 17 20.67 16.13 -10.58
N LYS A 18 21.34 17.19 -11.05
CA LYS A 18 22.16 17.17 -12.27
C LYS A 18 23.28 16.15 -12.14
N TYR A 19 23.97 16.10 -11.00
CA TYR A 19 25.01 15.12 -10.75
C TYR A 19 24.45 13.70 -10.73
N SER A 20 23.31 13.50 -10.07
CA SER A 20 22.63 12.19 -9.98
C SER A 20 22.25 11.58 -11.33
N GLN A 21 22.12 12.38 -12.39
CA GLN A 21 21.86 11.89 -13.74
C GLN A 21 22.98 10.97 -14.26
N LYS A 22 24.22 11.11 -13.77
CA LYS A 22 25.35 10.25 -14.14
C LYS A 22 25.14 8.77 -13.76
N MET A 23 24.20 8.47 -12.86
CA MET A 23 23.83 7.09 -12.50
C MET A 23 22.92 6.41 -13.53
N ILE A 24 22.22 7.18 -14.36
CA ILE A 24 21.22 6.62 -15.28
C ILE A 24 21.90 5.70 -16.30
N GLY A 25 21.35 4.51 -16.45
CA GLY A 25 21.89 3.44 -17.30
C GLY A 25 22.85 2.53 -16.57
N LYS A 26 23.44 2.95 -15.43
CA LYS A 26 24.39 2.15 -14.65
C LYS A 26 23.70 1.15 -13.73
N SER A 27 24.37 0.04 -13.47
CA SER A 27 24.10 -0.86 -12.37
C SER A 27 24.79 -0.40 -11.10
N PHE A 28 24.31 -0.86 -9.94
CA PHE A 28 24.99 -0.57 -8.67
C PHE A 28 26.42 -1.16 -8.64
N ARG A 29 26.66 -2.26 -9.35
CA ARG A 29 28.00 -2.83 -9.57
C ARG A 29 28.91 -1.87 -10.34
N GLU A 30 28.45 -1.33 -11.46
CA GLU A 30 29.23 -0.38 -12.26
C GLU A 30 29.58 0.87 -11.42
N ILE A 31 28.63 1.41 -10.64
CA ILE A 31 28.87 2.54 -9.72
C ILE A 31 29.91 2.18 -8.65
N TRP A 32 29.80 0.99 -8.06
CA TRP A 32 30.77 0.49 -7.09
C TRP A 32 32.19 0.39 -7.67
N GLU A 33 32.30 -0.20 -8.86
CA GLU A 33 33.58 -0.50 -9.50
C GLU A 33 34.29 0.79 -9.98
N GLU A 34 33.53 1.78 -10.44
CA GLU A 34 34.05 3.10 -10.81
C GLU A 34 34.71 3.83 -9.64
N ASP A 35 34.09 3.81 -8.45
CA ASP A 35 34.66 4.35 -7.20
C ASP A 35 35.90 3.56 -6.74
N SER A 36 35.95 2.26 -7.03
CA SER A 36 37.03 1.35 -6.61
C SER A 36 38.26 1.36 -7.53
N SER A 37 38.24 2.12 -8.63
CA SER A 37 39.29 2.17 -9.64
C SER A 37 40.61 2.77 -9.10
N PRO A 38 41.80 2.27 -9.49
CA PRO A 38 43.09 2.73 -8.99
C PRO A 38 43.38 4.24 -9.18
N LEU A 39 42.69 4.91 -10.11
CA LEU A 39 42.82 6.35 -10.33
C LEU A 39 42.21 7.20 -9.20
N VAL A 40 41.36 6.63 -8.35
CA VAL A 40 40.73 7.28 -7.18
C VAL A 40 41.54 6.98 -5.89
N ARG A 41 42.55 6.10 -5.95
CA ARG A 41 43.26 5.53 -4.79
C ARG A 41 44.37 6.40 -4.17
N GLU A 42 44.62 7.62 -4.62
CA GLU A 42 45.50 8.53 -3.87
C GLU A 42 44.76 9.08 -2.63
N GLY A 43 44.51 8.23 -1.63
CA GLY A 43 44.03 8.68 -0.32
C GLY A 43 43.41 7.67 0.65
N LEU A 44 43.14 6.40 0.30
CA LEU A 44 42.27 5.55 1.14
C LEU A 44 42.84 4.16 1.47
N VAL A 45 43.08 3.91 2.76
CA VAL A 45 43.13 2.58 3.40
C VAL A 45 42.17 2.57 4.58
N GLU A 46 41.09 1.79 4.48
CA GLU A 46 40.79 0.63 5.34
C GLU A 46 39.48 0.00 4.86
N GLU A 47 39.56 -1.26 4.41
CA GLU A 47 38.41 -2.09 4.07
C GLU A 47 37.49 -2.27 5.29
N ARG A 48 36.29 -1.69 5.26
CA ARG A 48 35.14 -2.20 6.05
C ARG A 48 33.84 -2.07 5.27
N GLY A 49 33.43 -3.17 4.64
CA GLY A 49 32.09 -3.35 4.09
C GLY A 49 32.04 -4.57 3.18
N TYR A 50 31.52 -5.70 3.69
CA TYR A 50 31.26 -6.89 2.89
C TYR A 50 29.96 -6.66 2.11
N TYR A 51 30.01 -5.94 0.98
CA TYR A 51 28.85 -5.80 0.11
C TYR A 51 28.65 -7.12 -0.62
N GLY A 52 27.53 -7.78 -0.33
CA GLY A 52 27.36 -9.21 -0.62
C GLY A 52 27.57 -9.60 -2.08
N SER A 53 28.61 -10.38 -2.34
CA SER A 53 28.82 -11.17 -3.57
C SER A 53 28.04 -12.50 -3.56
N SER A 54 27.27 -12.76 -2.50
CA SER A 54 26.50 -14.00 -2.34
C SER A 54 25.28 -14.04 -3.26
N ILE A 55 25.08 -15.20 -3.89
CA ILE A 55 23.86 -15.58 -4.64
C ILE A 55 22.62 -15.15 -3.82
N VAL A 56 21.68 -14.44 -4.45
CA VAL A 56 20.40 -14.08 -3.81
C VAL A 56 19.69 -15.37 -3.40
N SER A 57 19.79 -15.73 -2.12
CA SER A 57 18.93 -16.73 -1.51
C SER A 57 17.55 -16.09 -1.26
N ASP A 58 16.50 -16.86 -1.47
CA ASP A 58 15.10 -16.42 -1.40
C ASP A 58 14.67 -15.84 -0.03
N THR A 59 15.52 -15.87 1.00
CA THR A 59 15.13 -15.59 2.39
C THR A 59 15.73 -14.32 3.02
N LYS A 60 16.72 -13.64 2.43
CA LYS A 60 17.16 -12.30 2.91
C LYS A 60 17.67 -11.43 1.77
N ARG A 61 16.75 -10.76 1.08
CA ARG A 61 17.08 -9.65 0.17
C ARG A 61 17.57 -8.47 1.02
N ASN A 62 18.88 -8.29 1.13
CA ASN A 62 19.51 -7.15 1.81
C ASN A 62 19.25 -5.84 1.03
N LYS A 63 18.04 -5.28 1.17
CA LYS A 63 17.59 -4.05 0.52
C LYS A 63 18.38 -2.81 0.97
N GLY A 64 18.90 -2.82 2.20
CA GLY A 64 19.69 -1.70 2.75
C GLY A 64 21.02 -1.44 2.04
N ASN A 65 21.52 -2.42 1.28
CA ASN A 65 22.83 -2.34 0.66
C ASN A 65 22.88 -1.39 -0.55
N LEU A 66 21.78 -1.24 -1.29
CA LEU A 66 21.78 -0.46 -2.53
C LEU A 66 21.75 1.06 -2.27
N GLY A 67 21.04 1.49 -1.22
CA GLY A 67 21.04 2.90 -0.78
C GLY A 67 22.44 3.34 -0.37
N GLN A 68 23.10 2.54 0.47
CA GLN A 68 24.46 2.79 0.94
C GLN A 68 25.48 2.90 -0.18
N ILE A 69 25.34 2.12 -1.27
CA ILE A 69 26.21 2.27 -2.45
C ILE A 69 26.05 3.67 -3.04
N ILE A 70 24.83 4.17 -3.18
CA ILE A 70 24.61 5.51 -3.74
C ILE A 70 25.13 6.60 -2.78
N GLU A 71 24.88 6.45 -1.48
CA GLU A 71 25.37 7.37 -0.45
C GLU A 71 26.91 7.45 -0.40
N GLU A 72 27.57 6.30 -0.23
CA GLU A 72 29.01 6.23 0.06
C GLU A 72 29.87 6.20 -1.20
N ARG A 73 29.42 5.52 -2.27
CA ARG A 73 30.22 5.28 -3.48
C ARG A 73 29.94 6.28 -4.60
N PHE A 74 28.75 6.87 -4.64
CA PHE A 74 28.41 7.85 -5.67
C PHE A 74 28.42 9.29 -5.14
N PHE A 75 27.83 9.55 -3.97
CA PHE A 75 27.78 10.91 -3.40
C PHE A 75 28.88 11.21 -2.38
N HIS A 76 29.65 10.20 -1.97
CA HIS A 76 30.81 10.28 -1.09
C HIS A 76 30.50 10.97 0.25
N TYR A 77 29.40 10.59 0.91
CA TYR A 77 29.19 10.89 2.32
C TYR A 77 28.94 9.61 3.12
N GLN A 78 29.34 9.64 4.39
CA GLN A 78 29.13 8.50 5.28
C GLN A 78 27.66 8.36 5.65
N CYS A 79 27.15 7.14 5.57
CA CYS A 79 25.84 6.79 6.13
C CYS A 79 25.88 7.06 7.64
N ASN A 80 25.15 8.07 8.10
CA ASN A 80 25.00 8.36 9.52
C ASN A 80 23.53 8.20 9.93
N GLY A 81 23.30 7.78 11.18
CA GLY A 81 21.94 7.59 11.70
C GLY A 81 21.21 8.91 12.02
N ASP A 82 21.51 9.98 11.30
CA ASP A 82 21.00 11.31 11.57
C ASP A 82 19.51 11.43 11.18
N SER A 83 18.78 12.20 11.97
CA SER A 83 17.39 12.57 11.72
C SER A 83 17.22 13.63 10.62
N ARG A 84 18.31 14.32 10.25
CA ARG A 84 18.33 15.33 9.19
C ARG A 84 18.24 14.70 7.78
N PRO A 85 17.88 15.48 6.75
CA PRO A 85 17.98 15.04 5.36
C PRO A 85 19.42 14.67 5.00
N ASP A 86 19.59 13.74 4.07
CA ASP A 86 20.93 13.26 3.67
C ASP A 86 21.83 14.40 3.13
N PHE A 87 21.26 15.32 2.34
CA PHE A 87 21.87 16.59 1.98
C PHE A 87 21.24 17.72 2.78
N HIS A 88 21.57 17.80 4.07
CA HIS A 88 20.93 18.73 5.00
C HIS A 88 21.09 20.22 4.60
N GLU A 89 22.18 20.58 3.92
CA GLU A 89 22.43 21.94 3.42
C GLU A 89 21.43 22.35 2.33
N ALA A 90 21.02 21.40 1.48
CA ALA A 90 19.99 21.58 0.45
C ALA A 90 18.58 21.21 0.94
N GLY A 91 18.46 20.59 2.12
CA GLY A 91 17.22 20.02 2.62
C GLY A 91 16.67 18.86 1.77
N VAL A 92 17.54 18.12 1.08
CA VAL A 92 17.18 17.01 0.19
C VAL A 92 17.42 15.66 0.89
N GLU A 93 16.41 14.80 0.91
CA GLU A 93 16.53 13.39 1.31
C GLU A 93 16.82 12.52 0.07
N LEU A 94 17.75 11.58 0.14
CA LEU A 94 17.99 10.58 -0.89
C LEU A 94 17.16 9.33 -0.61
N LYS A 95 16.39 8.86 -1.59
CA LYS A 95 15.73 7.55 -1.52
C LYS A 95 15.95 6.72 -2.78
N VAL A 96 16.58 5.57 -2.59
CA VAL A 96 16.71 4.53 -3.63
C VAL A 96 15.53 3.57 -3.53
N THR A 97 14.76 3.42 -4.61
CA THR A 97 13.51 2.64 -4.59
C THR A 97 13.29 1.82 -5.86
N PRO A 98 12.82 0.55 -5.75
CA PRO A 98 12.55 -0.27 -6.92
C PRO A 98 11.21 0.06 -7.59
N TYR A 99 11.17 -0.15 -8.91
CA TYR A 99 9.93 -0.28 -9.66
C TYR A 99 9.92 -1.58 -10.48
N LYS A 100 8.75 -2.00 -10.95
CA LYS A 100 8.55 -3.21 -11.76
C LYS A 100 7.76 -2.90 -13.03
N LYS A 101 7.90 -3.76 -14.02
CA LYS A 101 7.04 -3.81 -15.20
C LYS A 101 6.00 -4.92 -15.02
N ASN A 102 4.72 -4.59 -15.14
CA ASN A 102 3.62 -5.55 -15.12
C ASN A 102 3.53 -6.29 -16.47
N LYS A 103 2.73 -7.35 -16.51
CA LYS A 103 2.58 -8.19 -17.72
C LYS A 103 2.02 -7.44 -18.92
N ASP A 104 1.17 -6.45 -18.67
CA ASP A 104 0.59 -5.56 -19.69
C ASP A 104 1.56 -4.44 -20.13
N GLY A 105 2.77 -4.41 -19.57
CA GLY A 105 3.79 -3.41 -19.86
C GLY A 105 3.71 -2.14 -19.01
N SER A 106 2.66 -1.97 -18.20
CA SER A 106 2.54 -0.84 -17.28
C SER A 106 3.63 -0.85 -16.20
N LEU A 107 4.04 0.33 -15.74
CA LEU A 107 5.04 0.47 -14.68
C LEU A 107 4.36 0.69 -13.33
N ALA A 108 4.91 0.07 -12.29
CA ALA A 108 4.43 0.22 -10.91
C ALA A 108 5.59 0.29 -9.93
N ALA A 109 5.44 1.09 -8.87
CA ALA A 109 6.36 1.01 -7.74
C ALA A 109 6.29 -0.42 -7.15
N LYS A 110 7.44 -0.97 -6.79
CA LYS A 110 7.51 -2.36 -6.31
C LYS A 110 7.19 -2.47 -4.82
N GLU A 111 7.34 -1.38 -4.08
CA GLU A 111 7.12 -1.27 -2.64
C GLU A 111 6.79 0.18 -2.22
N ARG A 112 6.37 0.33 -0.96
CA ARG A 112 6.17 1.62 -0.29
C ARG A 112 7.51 2.33 -0.06
N LEU A 113 7.52 3.65 -0.06
CA LEU A 113 8.73 4.43 0.21
C LEU A 113 8.83 4.72 1.71
N ILE A 114 9.72 4.02 2.41
CA ILE A 114 9.99 4.27 3.83
C ILE A 114 10.75 5.60 3.99
N LEU A 115 10.22 6.51 4.80
CA LEU A 115 10.78 7.84 5.00
C LEU A 115 11.60 7.90 6.29
N THR A 116 10.93 7.73 7.43
CA THR A 116 11.54 7.80 8.76
C THR A 116 10.74 7.00 9.79
N MET A 117 11.39 6.57 10.87
CA MET A 117 10.72 5.86 11.97
C MET A 117 9.75 6.79 12.71
N ILE A 118 8.61 6.27 13.13
CA ILE A 118 7.69 6.99 14.01
C ILE A 118 8.22 6.84 15.44
N ASP A 119 8.79 7.91 15.98
CA ASP A 119 9.03 8.00 17.41
C ASP A 119 7.73 8.38 18.13
N TYR A 120 7.10 7.40 18.78
CA TYR A 120 5.80 7.62 19.43
C TYR A 120 5.79 8.69 20.51
N PHE A 121 6.91 8.93 21.21
CA PHE A 121 6.97 9.95 22.26
C PHE A 121 7.27 11.34 21.72
N GLN A 122 8.04 11.41 20.64
CA GLN A 122 8.39 12.67 19.99
C GLN A 122 7.25 13.16 19.09
N VAL A 123 6.66 12.28 18.28
CA VAL A 123 5.69 12.65 17.23
C VAL A 123 4.45 13.36 17.79
N VAL A 124 4.06 13.07 19.04
CA VAL A 124 2.89 13.72 19.67
C VAL A 124 3.15 15.18 20.07
N LYS A 125 4.41 15.62 20.05
CA LYS A 125 4.86 16.97 20.43
C LYS A 125 5.14 17.85 19.21
N GLU A 126 5.08 17.29 18.00
CA GLU A 126 5.47 17.98 16.79
C GLU A 126 4.23 18.43 16.00
N PRO A 127 4.13 19.71 15.58
CA PRO A 127 3.22 20.10 14.51
C PRO A 127 3.75 19.55 13.17
N PHE A 128 2.86 19.42 12.18
CA PHE A 128 3.20 18.84 10.88
C PHE A 128 4.41 19.52 10.22
N GLU A 129 4.41 20.85 10.16
CA GLU A 129 5.39 21.67 9.44
C GLU A 129 6.81 21.56 10.03
N GLU A 130 6.93 21.24 11.32
CA GLU A 130 8.20 21.10 12.03
C GLU A 130 8.60 19.63 12.26
N SER A 131 7.70 18.71 11.91
CA SER A 131 7.87 17.30 12.21
C SER A 131 9.12 16.70 11.57
N HIS A 132 9.71 15.71 12.24
CA HIS A 132 10.81 14.93 11.66
C HIS A 132 10.39 14.20 10.36
N PHE A 133 9.09 13.87 10.25
CA PHE A 133 8.50 13.38 9.02
C PHE A 133 8.63 14.39 7.89
N TRP A 134 8.08 15.60 8.07
CA TRP A 134 7.98 16.58 7.00
C TRP A 134 9.35 17.05 6.52
N ARG A 135 10.30 17.18 7.47
CA ARG A 135 11.71 17.51 7.15
C ARG A 135 12.34 16.53 6.16
N LYS A 136 12.03 15.24 6.24
CA LYS A 136 12.55 14.17 5.35
C LYS A 136 11.67 13.89 4.12
N SER A 137 10.48 14.49 4.02
CA SER A 137 9.54 14.20 2.92
C SER A 137 9.24 15.38 2.00
N LYS A 138 9.61 16.60 2.38
CA LYS A 138 9.32 17.82 1.61
C LYS A 138 10.08 17.90 0.27
N LEU A 139 11.28 17.34 0.21
CA LEU A 139 12.12 17.34 -0.99
C LEU A 139 12.98 16.07 -1.01
N ILE A 140 12.73 15.22 -1.99
CA ILE A 140 13.35 13.88 -2.08
C ILE A 140 14.00 13.71 -3.44
N LEU A 141 15.28 13.32 -3.47
CA LEU A 141 15.91 12.76 -4.65
C LEU A 141 15.53 11.29 -4.77
N LEU A 142 14.64 10.96 -5.71
CA LEU A 142 14.20 9.60 -5.98
C LEU A 142 15.09 8.95 -7.04
N VAL A 143 15.78 7.88 -6.65
CA VAL A 143 16.61 7.05 -7.54
C VAL A 143 15.89 5.73 -7.79
N TYR A 144 15.39 5.53 -9.01
CA TYR A 144 14.63 4.35 -9.39
C TYR A 144 15.45 3.34 -10.18
N TYR A 145 15.42 2.09 -9.71
CA TYR A 145 16.00 0.96 -10.40
C TYR A 145 14.94 -0.08 -10.78
N LEU A 146 15.12 -0.73 -11.93
CA LEU A 146 14.18 -1.73 -12.43
C LEU A 146 14.41 -3.07 -11.72
N TYR A 147 13.43 -3.50 -10.93
CA TYR A 147 13.40 -4.83 -10.35
C TYR A 147 12.96 -5.87 -11.39
N CYS A 148 13.83 -6.84 -11.65
CA CYS A 148 13.55 -8.05 -12.41
C CYS A 148 13.76 -9.30 -11.54
N LYS A 149 12.80 -10.24 -11.56
CA LYS A 149 12.87 -11.47 -10.75
C LYS A 149 14.03 -12.38 -11.17
N ASP A 150 14.41 -12.35 -12.45
CA ASP A 150 15.46 -13.21 -13.01
C ASP A 150 16.88 -12.74 -12.67
N ILE A 151 17.03 -11.49 -12.20
CA ILE A 151 18.31 -10.97 -11.72
C ILE A 151 18.62 -11.57 -10.35
N ARG A 152 19.69 -12.35 -10.28
CA ARG A 152 20.13 -13.13 -9.11
C ARG A 152 21.06 -12.39 -8.17
N VAL A 153 21.54 -11.20 -8.52
CA VAL A 153 22.40 -10.38 -7.66
C VAL A 153 21.86 -8.96 -7.69
N ASN A 154 21.57 -8.39 -6.52
CA ASN A 154 20.96 -7.07 -6.41
C ASN A 154 21.84 -5.94 -6.97
N LEU A 155 23.17 -6.13 -6.97
CA LEU A 155 24.12 -5.18 -7.57
C LEU A 155 23.93 -5.01 -9.08
N ASP A 156 23.33 -6.00 -9.76
CA ASP A 156 23.15 -5.98 -11.22
C ASP A 156 21.85 -5.27 -11.63
N TYR A 157 21.06 -4.77 -10.68
CA TYR A 157 19.92 -3.91 -11.00
C TYR A 157 20.40 -2.59 -11.60
N ARG A 158 19.74 -2.17 -12.69
CA ARG A 158 20.05 -0.92 -13.38
C ARG A 158 19.15 0.23 -12.94
N ILE A 159 19.77 1.39 -12.73
CA ILE A 159 19.11 2.66 -12.43
C ILE A 159 18.65 3.28 -13.73
N HIS A 160 17.37 3.64 -13.81
CA HIS A 160 16.78 4.21 -15.02
C HIS A 160 16.29 5.64 -14.82
N TYR A 161 16.04 6.06 -13.59
CA TYR A 161 15.61 7.42 -13.30
C TYR A 161 16.27 7.92 -12.02
N SER A 162 16.62 9.21 -12.03
CA SER A 162 17.00 9.95 -10.84
C SER A 162 16.35 11.33 -10.94
N ARG A 163 15.52 11.71 -9.97
CA ARG A 163 14.77 12.97 -10.05
C ARG A 163 14.39 13.51 -8.68
N LEU A 164 14.42 14.84 -8.54
CA LEU A 164 13.83 15.53 -7.40
C LEU A 164 12.31 15.46 -7.44
N PHE A 165 11.75 15.29 -6.25
CA PHE A 165 10.33 15.21 -6.03
C PHE A 165 9.95 16.00 -4.77
N THR A 166 9.00 16.91 -4.95
CA THR A 166 8.24 17.53 -3.87
C THR A 166 6.77 17.16 -4.04
N PRO A 167 6.08 16.70 -2.99
CA PRO A 167 4.64 16.48 -3.06
C PRO A 167 3.92 17.75 -3.53
N PRO A 168 3.03 17.69 -4.54
CA PRO A 168 2.29 18.85 -4.99
C PRO A 168 1.31 19.34 -3.91
N GLN A 169 0.95 20.63 -3.94
CA GLN A 169 0.15 21.28 -2.88
C GLN A 169 -1.14 20.52 -2.53
N GLN A 170 -1.85 19.97 -3.52
CA GLN A 170 -3.05 19.17 -3.31
C GLN A 170 -2.78 17.88 -2.53
N ASP A 171 -1.65 17.22 -2.79
CA ASP A 171 -1.25 16.03 -2.05
C ASP A 171 -0.75 16.37 -0.65
N ILE A 172 -0.14 17.55 -0.44
CA ILE A 172 0.30 18.02 0.90
C ILE A 172 -0.88 18.10 1.87
N VAL A 173 -2.05 18.58 1.43
CA VAL A 173 -3.26 18.64 2.27
C VAL A 173 -3.63 17.25 2.79
N ILE A 174 -3.60 16.24 1.92
CA ILE A 174 -3.92 14.86 2.29
C ILE A 174 -2.82 14.24 3.15
N ILE A 175 -1.54 14.47 2.83
CA ILE A 175 -0.41 13.99 3.61
C ILE A 175 -0.41 14.58 5.03
N LYS A 176 -0.78 15.86 5.17
CA LYS A 176 -0.93 16.53 6.47
C LYS A 176 -2.07 15.90 7.27
N HIS A 177 -3.23 15.72 6.65
CA HIS A 177 -4.35 15.04 7.28
C HIS A 177 -3.99 13.62 7.77
N ASP A 178 -3.33 12.84 6.92
CA ASP A 178 -2.85 11.49 7.26
C ASP A 178 -1.87 11.50 8.45
N TYR A 179 -0.92 12.44 8.45
CA TYR A 179 0.01 12.62 9.56
C TYR A 179 -0.75 12.91 10.87
N GLU A 180 -1.71 13.84 10.83
CA GLU A 180 -2.53 14.21 11.99
C GLU A 180 -3.38 13.04 12.49
N LEU A 181 -3.95 12.21 11.60
CA LEU A 181 -4.67 10.99 11.98
C LEU A 181 -3.77 9.99 12.70
N ILE A 182 -2.56 9.76 12.18
CA ILE A 182 -1.57 8.87 12.81
C ILE A 182 -1.22 9.41 14.20
N VAL A 183 -0.91 10.70 14.32
CA VAL A 183 -0.55 11.34 15.59
C VAL A 183 -1.71 11.31 16.58
N ALA A 184 -2.94 11.57 16.14
CA ALA A 184 -4.13 11.52 16.99
C ALA A 184 -4.34 10.11 17.58
N LYS A 185 -4.14 9.06 16.78
CA LYS A 185 -4.24 7.67 17.26
C LYS A 185 -3.16 7.32 18.28
N VAL A 186 -1.94 7.83 18.11
CA VAL A 186 -0.87 7.71 19.11
C VAL A 186 -1.21 8.48 20.40
N LYS A 187 -1.69 9.73 20.30
CA LYS A 187 -2.13 10.54 21.45
C LYS A 187 -3.25 9.87 22.25
N ALA A 188 -4.11 9.11 21.58
CA ALA A 188 -5.19 8.33 22.20
C ALA A 188 -4.69 7.02 22.86
N GLY A 189 -3.38 6.75 22.94
CA GLY A 189 -2.84 5.52 23.52
C GLY A 189 -3.03 4.26 22.65
N ARG A 190 -3.33 4.45 21.36
CA ARG A 190 -3.69 3.39 20.40
C ARG A 190 -2.65 3.20 19.29
N ALA A 191 -1.38 3.49 19.54
CA ALA A 191 -0.30 3.27 18.58
C ALA A 191 -0.15 1.79 18.18
N HIS A 192 -0.51 0.86 19.06
CA HIS A 192 -0.51 -0.58 18.77
C HIS A 192 -1.54 -0.97 17.71
N GLU A 193 -2.60 -0.18 17.54
CA GLU A 193 -3.68 -0.39 16.57
C GLU A 193 -3.47 0.34 15.23
N LEU A 194 -2.38 1.09 15.06
CA LEU A 194 -2.08 1.79 13.81
C LEU A 194 -2.11 0.81 12.62
N SER A 195 -2.66 1.24 11.50
CA SER A 195 -2.73 0.49 10.25
C SER A 195 -2.39 1.40 9.07
N GLU A 196 -1.85 0.84 7.99
CA GLU A 196 -1.63 1.64 6.76
C GLU A 196 -2.95 2.03 6.10
N ALA A 197 -4.04 1.29 6.34
CA ALA A 197 -5.38 1.60 5.84
C ALA A 197 -6.13 2.67 6.68
N ASP A 198 -5.55 3.16 7.77
CA ASP A 198 -6.13 4.27 8.55
C ASP A 198 -6.07 5.61 7.79
N THR A 199 -5.20 5.70 6.79
CA THR A 199 -4.84 6.94 6.07
C THR A 199 -4.87 6.73 4.55
N LEU A 200 -4.57 7.76 3.77
CA LEU A 200 -4.67 7.76 2.30
C LEU A 200 -3.31 7.60 1.60
N TYR A 201 -2.42 8.59 1.67
CA TYR A 201 -1.14 8.64 0.95
C TYR A 201 0.06 8.29 1.85
N LEU A 202 0.00 8.71 3.11
CA LEU A 202 1.03 8.47 4.13
C LEU A 202 0.58 7.37 5.09
N GLY A 203 1.26 6.22 5.08
CA GLY A 203 0.99 5.10 5.97
C GLY A 203 1.96 5.00 7.16
N ALA A 204 1.53 4.31 8.23
CA ALA A 204 2.36 3.90 9.35
C ALA A 204 2.80 2.43 9.19
N ALA A 205 3.82 2.19 8.35
CA ALA A 205 4.28 0.85 7.96
C ALA A 205 5.08 0.15 9.07
N THR A 206 4.85 -1.13 9.30
CA THR A 206 5.62 -1.91 10.30
C THR A 206 7.06 -2.13 9.84
N LYS A 207 8.05 -1.84 10.71
CA LYS A 207 9.49 -2.02 10.43
C LYS A 207 10.13 -3.15 11.26
N SER A 208 9.36 -4.17 11.64
CA SER A 208 9.92 -5.32 12.34
C SER A 208 9.81 -6.58 11.51
N ALA A 209 10.93 -7.29 11.35
CA ALA A 209 10.95 -8.63 10.77
C ALA A 209 10.27 -9.68 11.66
N THR A 210 10.07 -9.37 12.95
CA THR A 210 9.43 -10.29 13.89
C THR A 210 8.32 -9.61 14.67
N SER A 211 7.29 -10.38 15.01
CA SER A 211 6.21 -9.95 15.89
C SER A 211 6.66 -9.76 17.34
N LYS A 212 7.96 -9.90 17.69
CA LYS A 212 8.48 -9.73 19.06
C LYS A 212 8.96 -8.32 19.37
N ASN A 213 9.48 -7.59 18.38
CA ASN A 213 9.96 -6.24 18.64
C ASN A 213 8.77 -5.32 18.96
N ARG A 214 8.87 -4.67 20.10
CA ARG A 214 7.83 -3.81 20.64
C ARG A 214 8.48 -2.55 21.22
N ARG A 215 7.74 -1.45 21.14
CA ARG A 215 8.13 -0.16 21.69
C ARG A 215 7.04 0.34 22.63
N LYS A 216 7.45 1.08 23.65
CA LYS A 216 6.51 1.85 24.45
C LYS A 216 5.87 2.93 23.59
N GLN A 217 4.66 3.34 23.96
CA GLN A 217 3.94 4.46 23.38
C GLN A 217 3.55 5.44 24.50
N PRO A 218 3.22 6.70 24.19
CA PRO A 218 2.63 7.58 25.18
C PRO A 218 1.20 7.13 25.52
N CYS A 219 0.69 7.58 26.67
CA CYS A 219 -0.72 7.45 27.06
C CYS A 219 -1.29 6.02 27.15
N SER A 220 -0.46 4.98 27.16
CA SER A 220 -0.88 3.58 27.34
C SER A 220 0.30 2.67 27.68
N ASP A 221 0.07 1.67 28.53
CA ASP A 221 1.07 0.64 28.84
C ASP A 221 1.14 -0.49 27.79
N VAL A 222 0.16 -0.55 26.88
CA VAL A 222 0.15 -1.56 25.80
C VAL A 222 1.29 -1.27 24.84
N LEU A 223 2.16 -2.25 24.61
CA LEU A 223 3.29 -2.07 23.71
C LEU A 223 2.87 -2.10 22.23
N ALA A 224 3.48 -1.23 21.42
CA ALA A 224 3.21 -1.10 19.99
C ALA A 224 4.33 -1.71 19.13
N LYS A 225 3.99 -2.19 17.92
CA LYS A 225 4.99 -2.58 16.91
C LYS A 225 5.78 -1.33 16.48
N PRO A 226 7.11 -1.39 16.22
CA PRO A 226 7.82 -0.27 15.63
C PRO A 226 7.31 0.01 14.21
N ARG A 227 6.96 1.27 13.93
CA ARG A 227 6.45 1.71 12.64
C ARG A 227 7.29 2.84 12.05
N ALA A 228 7.22 3.00 10.74
CA ALA A 228 7.81 4.09 9.99
C ALA A 228 6.75 4.81 9.17
N PHE A 229 6.89 6.13 9.04
CA PHE A 229 6.18 6.89 8.04
C PHE A 229 6.61 6.41 6.65
N ALA A 230 5.65 6.12 5.79
CA ALA A 230 5.91 5.64 4.45
C ALA A 230 4.88 6.18 3.46
N PHE A 231 5.33 6.65 2.29
CA PHE A 231 4.39 6.85 1.20
C PHE A 231 3.96 5.50 0.64
N LYS A 232 2.64 5.31 0.50
CA LYS A 232 2.08 4.03 0.05
C LYS A 232 2.57 3.67 -1.35
N THR A 233 2.67 2.36 -1.62
CA THR A 233 3.08 1.83 -2.93
C THR A 233 2.24 2.39 -4.08
N SER A 234 0.95 2.60 -3.81
CA SER A 234 -0.02 3.17 -4.74
C SER A 234 0.29 4.64 -5.08
N TYR A 235 0.57 5.47 -4.07
CA TYR A 235 1.04 6.84 -4.24
C TYR A 235 2.38 6.88 -5.00
N MET A 236 3.33 6.01 -4.63
CA MET A 236 4.62 5.93 -5.31
C MET A 236 4.52 5.48 -6.78
N THR A 237 3.50 4.68 -7.12
CA THR A 237 3.21 4.31 -8.50
C THR A 237 2.71 5.52 -9.29
N TYR A 238 1.84 6.34 -8.69
CA TYR A 238 1.41 7.60 -9.28
C TYR A 238 2.59 8.56 -9.49
N VAL A 239 3.44 8.73 -8.48
CA VAL A 239 4.62 9.60 -8.54
C VAL A 239 5.56 9.16 -9.66
N LEU A 240 5.87 7.86 -9.74
CA LEU A 240 6.68 7.29 -10.81
C LEU A 240 6.11 7.62 -12.19
N ASN A 241 4.84 7.30 -12.42
CA ASN A 241 4.24 7.43 -13.75
C ASN A 241 3.97 8.89 -14.17
N THR A 242 3.78 9.80 -13.22
CA THR A 242 3.38 11.18 -13.49
C THR A 242 4.56 12.14 -13.50
N PHE A 243 5.47 12.03 -12.54
CA PHE A 243 6.55 13.00 -12.35
C PHE A 243 7.89 12.48 -12.84
N VAL A 244 8.16 11.19 -12.63
CA VAL A 244 9.46 10.60 -12.97
C VAL A 244 9.52 10.21 -14.45
N VAL A 245 8.63 9.31 -14.90
CA VAL A 245 8.64 8.74 -16.26
C VAL A 245 8.24 9.77 -17.31
N LYS A 246 7.18 10.55 -17.06
CA LYS A 246 6.73 11.61 -17.98
C LYS A 246 7.57 12.88 -17.90
N GLY A 247 8.52 12.92 -16.96
CA GLY A 247 9.44 14.03 -16.76
C GLY A 247 8.78 15.37 -16.42
N LYS A 248 7.61 15.36 -15.78
CA LYS A 248 6.97 16.59 -15.29
C LYS A 248 7.77 17.13 -14.10
N ALA A 249 8.23 18.39 -14.19
CA ALA A 249 8.83 19.07 -13.06
C ALA A 249 7.79 19.24 -11.95
N THR A 250 8.14 18.84 -10.72
CA THR A 250 7.38 19.16 -9.50
C THR A 250 7.92 20.41 -8.81
N TYR A 251 9.13 20.84 -9.19
CA TYR A 251 9.93 21.87 -8.53
C TYR A 251 9.52 23.31 -8.93
N GLU A 252 8.49 23.49 -9.76
CA GLU A 252 7.90 24.81 -9.99
C GLU A 252 6.66 24.99 -9.09
N PRO A 253 6.61 26.05 -8.27
CA PRO A 253 5.48 26.29 -7.39
C PRO A 253 4.26 26.68 -8.22
N ILE A 254 3.30 25.77 -8.31
CA ILE A 254 1.97 26.07 -8.85
C ILE A 254 0.98 26.07 -7.69
N ILE A 255 0.52 27.27 -7.34
CA ILE A 255 -0.56 27.50 -6.37
C ILE A 255 -1.93 27.33 -7.06
N SER A 256 -2.90 26.96 -6.22
CA SER A 256 -4.36 27.12 -6.31
C SER A 256 -5.16 25.96 -6.91
N GLY A 257 -5.63 25.11 -6.01
CA GLY A 257 -6.97 24.51 -6.08
C GLY A 257 -7.52 24.48 -4.65
N GLN A 258 -8.81 24.80 -4.47
CA GLN A 258 -9.46 24.92 -3.17
C GLN A 258 -9.18 23.69 -2.30
N ALA A 259 -8.69 23.94 -1.09
CA ALA A 259 -8.62 22.93 -0.04
C ALA A 259 -10.05 22.51 0.31
N VAL A 260 -10.35 21.24 0.14
CA VAL A 260 -11.52 20.64 0.76
C VAL A 260 -11.08 20.10 2.11
N ASP A 261 -11.84 20.38 3.17
CA ASP A 261 -11.45 20.08 4.56
C ASP A 261 -11.20 18.57 4.82
N SER A 262 -11.73 17.69 3.96
CA SER A 262 -11.43 16.26 3.94
C SER A 262 -11.81 15.64 2.58
N PHE A 263 -10.87 14.92 1.95
CA PHE A 263 -11.11 14.21 0.69
C PHE A 263 -12.24 13.19 0.82
N GLU A 264 -12.29 12.45 1.93
CA GLU A 264 -13.32 11.44 2.16
C GLU A 264 -14.71 12.08 2.32
N ASP A 265 -14.80 13.20 3.03
CA ASP A 265 -16.08 13.93 3.21
C ASP A 265 -16.59 14.51 1.90
N TYR A 266 -15.70 14.98 1.03
CA TYR A 266 -16.06 15.41 -0.32
C TYR A 266 -16.71 14.26 -1.12
N VAL A 267 -16.06 13.10 -1.17
CA VAL A 267 -16.58 11.91 -1.85
C VAL A 267 -17.93 11.50 -1.26
N MET A 268 -18.07 11.55 0.07
CA MET A 268 -19.35 11.21 0.75
C MET A 268 -20.45 12.20 0.38
N SER A 269 -20.14 13.50 0.32
CA SER A 269 -21.10 14.53 -0.06
C SER A 269 -21.63 14.33 -1.48
N MET A 270 -20.76 13.94 -2.42
CA MET A 270 -21.14 13.70 -3.81
C MET A 270 -22.07 12.49 -3.95
N ILE A 271 -21.78 11.39 -3.24
CA ILE A 271 -22.64 10.19 -3.25
C ILE A 271 -23.97 10.46 -2.52
N THR A 272 -23.94 11.19 -1.41
CA THR A 272 -25.12 11.43 -0.56
C THR A 272 -26.15 12.34 -1.23
N LYS A 273 -25.75 13.18 -2.20
CA LYS A 273 -26.69 13.99 -3.01
C LYS A 273 -27.76 13.15 -3.71
N HIS A 274 -27.43 11.91 -4.07
CA HIS A 274 -28.31 10.99 -4.79
C HIS A 274 -29.06 10.02 -3.88
N ARG A 275 -29.07 10.28 -2.57
CA ARG A 275 -29.67 9.37 -1.59
C ARG A 275 -31.17 9.23 -1.84
N GLY A 276 -31.64 7.98 -1.94
CA GLY A 276 -33.02 7.63 -2.20
C GLY A 276 -33.31 7.33 -3.67
N GLU A 277 -32.45 7.75 -4.60
CA GLU A 277 -32.61 7.46 -6.02
C GLU A 277 -32.41 5.96 -6.30
N SER A 278 -33.23 5.45 -7.21
CA SER A 278 -33.16 4.10 -7.74
C SER A 278 -32.04 3.95 -8.76
N ILE A 279 -31.66 2.71 -9.05
CA ILE A 279 -30.71 2.43 -10.14
C ILE A 279 -31.21 2.99 -11.47
N GLU A 280 -32.51 2.89 -11.74
CA GLU A 280 -33.14 3.41 -12.96
C GLU A 280 -33.04 4.93 -13.06
N GLU A 281 -33.37 5.66 -11.99
CA GLU A 281 -33.25 7.13 -11.92
C GLU A 281 -31.79 7.57 -12.13
N LEU A 282 -30.85 6.93 -11.43
CA LEU A 282 -29.42 7.18 -11.58
C LEU A 282 -28.91 6.88 -13.00
N CYS A 283 -29.40 5.82 -13.64
CA CYS A 283 -29.04 5.52 -15.02
C CYS A 283 -29.49 6.63 -15.97
N LEU A 284 -30.71 7.14 -15.79
CA LEU A 284 -31.26 8.23 -16.59
C LEU A 284 -30.49 9.53 -16.39
N GLU A 285 -30.15 9.89 -15.15
CA GLU A 285 -29.40 11.11 -14.85
C GLU A 285 -28.01 11.11 -15.50
N TYR A 286 -27.35 9.96 -15.56
CA TYR A 286 -25.98 9.82 -16.05
C TYR A 286 -25.86 9.26 -17.48
N ASP A 287 -26.95 9.33 -18.25
CA ASP A 287 -27.02 8.87 -19.63
C ASP A 287 -26.51 7.42 -19.83
N LEU A 288 -26.75 6.55 -18.84
CA LEU A 288 -26.45 5.12 -18.91
C LEU A 288 -27.69 4.36 -19.36
N ASN A 289 -27.53 3.48 -20.35
CA ASN A 289 -28.65 2.69 -20.85
C ASN A 289 -29.16 1.70 -19.77
N PRO A 290 -30.38 1.87 -19.24
CA PRO A 290 -30.91 1.04 -18.16
C PRO A 290 -31.28 -0.38 -18.61
N GLU A 291 -31.43 -0.63 -19.91
CA GLU A 291 -31.71 -1.97 -20.46
C GLU A 291 -30.45 -2.81 -20.62
N LYS A 292 -29.29 -2.15 -20.81
CA LYS A 292 -27.98 -2.81 -20.84
C LYS A 292 -27.31 -2.65 -19.48
N LYS A 293 -27.76 -3.42 -18.48
CA LYS A 293 -27.17 -3.42 -17.12
C LYS A 293 -25.87 -4.23 -17.11
N PRO A 294 -24.67 -3.61 -17.20
CA PRO A 294 -23.43 -4.36 -17.08
C PRO A 294 -23.32 -4.92 -15.66
N LYS A 295 -22.56 -6.01 -15.48
CA LYS A 295 -22.37 -6.65 -14.16
C LYS A 295 -21.77 -5.71 -13.10
N ASN A 296 -21.16 -4.61 -13.52
CA ASN A 296 -20.52 -3.59 -12.68
C ASN A 296 -21.26 -2.23 -12.70
N LEU A 297 -22.56 -2.20 -13.00
CA LEU A 297 -23.35 -0.98 -13.15
C LEU A 297 -23.23 -0.04 -11.94
N GLU A 298 -23.40 -0.55 -10.72
CA GLU A 298 -23.35 0.29 -9.52
C GLU A 298 -21.98 0.88 -9.24
N ALA A 299 -20.91 0.15 -9.60
CA ALA A 299 -19.56 0.68 -9.53
C ALA A 299 -19.39 1.81 -10.55
N LEU A 300 -19.94 1.67 -11.76
CA LEU A 300 -19.92 2.72 -12.78
C LEU A 300 -20.70 3.97 -12.33
N LEU A 301 -21.90 3.78 -11.78
CA LEU A 301 -22.70 4.86 -11.20
C LEU A 301 -21.95 5.60 -10.10
N THR A 302 -21.19 4.87 -9.26
CA THR A 302 -20.32 5.50 -8.26
C THR A 302 -19.34 6.48 -8.90
N TYR A 303 -18.66 6.10 -9.98
CA TYR A 303 -17.76 7.02 -10.68
C TYR A 303 -18.51 8.20 -11.32
N ARG A 304 -19.70 7.98 -11.86
CA ARG A 304 -20.54 9.06 -12.42
C ARG A 304 -20.94 10.10 -11.37
N MET A 305 -21.35 9.65 -10.18
CA MET A 305 -21.65 10.52 -9.03
C MET A 305 -20.46 11.37 -8.61
N LEU A 306 -19.23 10.91 -8.88
CA LEU A 306 -18.00 11.65 -8.61
C LEU A 306 -17.56 12.55 -9.78
N GLY A 307 -18.37 12.67 -10.84
CA GLY A 307 -18.04 13.43 -12.06
C GLY A 307 -17.03 12.72 -12.98
N ILE A 308 -16.81 11.42 -12.79
CA ILE A 308 -15.79 10.65 -13.50
C ILE A 308 -16.44 9.84 -14.63
N LYS A 309 -16.02 10.10 -15.88
CA LYS A 309 -16.48 9.37 -17.07
C LYS A 309 -15.89 7.95 -17.19
N GLY A 310 -14.70 7.74 -16.63
CA GLY A 310 -14.06 6.43 -16.57
C GLY A 310 -14.57 5.56 -15.42
N ASN A 311 -13.81 4.52 -15.11
CA ASN A 311 -13.95 3.65 -13.93
C ASN A 311 -12.68 3.70 -13.05
N HIS A 312 -11.92 4.79 -13.14
CA HIS A 312 -10.66 5.04 -12.46
C HIS A 312 -10.65 6.49 -11.96
N ALA A 313 -10.23 6.70 -10.71
CA ALA A 313 -10.04 8.00 -10.09
C ALA A 313 -8.60 8.11 -9.60
N ALA A 314 -7.88 9.18 -9.94
CA ALA A 314 -6.46 9.31 -9.60
C ALA A 314 -6.25 9.29 -8.09
N GLU A 315 -7.13 9.95 -7.33
CA GLU A 315 -7.09 10.00 -5.86
C GLU A 315 -7.38 8.62 -5.24
N PHE A 316 -8.30 7.84 -5.82
CA PHE A 316 -8.55 6.47 -5.35
C PHE A 316 -7.36 5.56 -5.62
N GLU A 317 -6.75 5.69 -6.80
CA GLU A 317 -5.54 4.96 -7.14
C GLU A 317 -4.40 5.34 -6.21
N LYS A 318 -4.14 6.64 -5.98
CA LYS A 318 -3.12 7.11 -5.02
C LYS A 318 -3.35 6.56 -3.61
N ALA A 319 -4.59 6.58 -3.13
CA ALA A 319 -4.96 6.19 -1.77
C ALA A 319 -5.13 4.68 -1.53
N ASN A 320 -5.05 3.86 -2.59
CA ASN A 320 -5.42 2.43 -2.56
C ASN A 320 -6.88 2.21 -2.11
N ILE A 321 -7.79 3.06 -2.62
CA ILE A 321 -9.22 2.95 -2.38
C ILE A 321 -9.84 1.93 -3.34
N VAL A 322 -10.61 0.99 -2.79
CA VAL A 322 -11.37 -0.01 -3.55
C VAL A 322 -12.86 0.20 -3.34
N VAL A 323 -13.57 0.50 -4.42
CA VAL A 323 -15.04 0.63 -4.41
C VAL A 323 -15.68 -0.75 -4.30
N LYS A 324 -16.60 -0.91 -3.36
CA LYS A 324 -17.42 -2.11 -3.17
C LYS A 324 -18.89 -1.71 -3.05
N THR A 325 -19.70 -2.30 -3.90
CA THR A 325 -21.15 -2.08 -3.89
C THR A 325 -21.79 -3.09 -2.96
N ILE A 326 -22.61 -2.60 -2.03
CA ILE A 326 -23.27 -3.41 -1.01
C ILE A 326 -24.77 -3.34 -1.25
N ARG A 327 -25.41 -4.50 -1.44
CA ARG A 327 -26.86 -4.58 -1.63
C ARG A 327 -27.53 -5.22 -0.40
N ILE A 328 -28.43 -4.48 0.22
CA ILE A 328 -29.22 -4.91 1.38
C ILE A 328 -30.62 -5.30 0.88
N GLY A 329 -31.06 -6.53 1.19
CA GLY A 329 -32.42 -6.98 0.92
C GLY A 329 -33.44 -6.31 1.85
N LYS A 330 -34.74 -6.39 1.51
CA LYS A 330 -35.83 -5.88 2.35
C LYS A 330 -35.83 -6.46 3.77
N ASN A 331 -35.34 -7.69 3.90
CA ASN A 331 -35.17 -8.39 5.18
C ASN A 331 -33.92 -7.94 5.98
N ASN A 332 -33.29 -6.83 5.60
CA ASN A 332 -32.08 -6.30 6.23
C ASN A 332 -30.90 -7.29 6.22
N ARG A 333 -30.76 -8.05 5.13
CA ARG A 333 -29.64 -8.98 4.94
C ARG A 333 -28.91 -8.72 3.63
N ILE A 334 -27.58 -8.84 3.67
CA ILE A 334 -26.74 -8.86 2.47
C ILE A 334 -26.67 -10.30 1.96
N LYS A 335 -26.90 -10.52 0.67
CA LYS A 335 -26.85 -11.87 0.08
C LYS A 335 -25.43 -12.37 -0.15
N GLU A 336 -24.54 -11.49 -0.61
CA GLU A 336 -23.22 -11.87 -1.10
C GLU A 336 -22.12 -11.50 -0.10
N SER A 337 -21.29 -12.50 0.24
CA SER A 337 -20.00 -12.26 0.91
C SER A 337 -19.02 -11.59 -0.05
N MET A 338 -18.06 -10.86 0.49
CA MET A 338 -17.04 -10.17 -0.31
C MET A 338 -15.82 -11.06 -0.55
N SER A 339 -15.49 -11.38 -1.81
CA SER A 339 -14.30 -12.15 -2.16
C SER A 339 -13.04 -11.32 -2.28
N PHE A 340 -11.93 -12.01 -2.05
CA PHE A 340 -10.57 -11.56 -2.35
C PHE A 340 -9.96 -12.44 -3.46
N PRO A 341 -8.81 -12.06 -4.05
CA PRO A 341 -8.14 -12.87 -5.05
C PRO A 341 -7.89 -14.32 -4.60
N THR A 342 -7.92 -15.25 -5.55
CA THR A 342 -7.60 -16.66 -5.28
C THR A 342 -6.15 -16.82 -4.86
N PHE A 343 -5.92 -17.67 -3.86
CA PHE A 343 -4.57 -18.01 -3.41
C PHE A 343 -4.14 -19.36 -4.00
N LYS A 344 -2.84 -19.51 -4.24
CA LYS A 344 -2.25 -20.80 -4.61
C LYS A 344 -1.79 -21.52 -3.35
N PHE A 345 -2.21 -22.77 -3.17
CA PHE A 345 -1.94 -23.55 -1.94
C PHE A 345 -0.45 -23.63 -1.61
N LYS A 346 0.40 -23.95 -2.60
CA LYS A 346 1.86 -24.05 -2.44
C LYS A 346 2.56 -22.73 -2.15
N GLU A 347 1.95 -21.60 -2.51
CA GLU A 347 2.48 -20.27 -2.19
C GLU A 347 2.03 -19.86 -0.77
N LEU A 348 0.76 -20.08 -0.42
CA LEU A 348 0.21 -19.72 0.88
C LEU A 348 0.93 -20.39 2.06
N ILE A 349 1.32 -21.67 1.94
CA ILE A 349 2.05 -22.36 3.02
C ILE A 349 3.45 -21.79 3.28
N LYS A 350 4.00 -21.01 2.35
CA LYS A 350 5.30 -20.34 2.47
C LYS A 350 5.19 -18.93 3.04
N GLU A 351 3.98 -18.36 3.10
CA GLU A 351 3.75 -17.04 3.68
C GLU A 351 3.75 -17.10 5.21
N ASP A 352 4.13 -16.01 5.86
CA ASP A 352 3.89 -15.76 7.28
C ASP A 352 2.82 -14.67 7.44
N TRP A 353 2.04 -14.69 8.51
CA TRP A 353 0.91 -13.77 8.70
C TRP A 353 1.29 -12.28 8.54
N GLU A 354 2.43 -11.90 9.09
CA GLU A 354 2.95 -10.52 9.07
C GLU A 354 3.24 -10.01 7.66
N ASP A 355 3.56 -10.91 6.72
CA ASP A 355 3.81 -10.58 5.31
C ASP A 355 2.91 -11.41 4.37
N SER A 356 1.72 -11.79 4.85
CA SER A 356 0.78 -12.59 4.09
C SER A 356 0.06 -11.75 3.05
N THR A 357 -0.22 -12.32 1.89
CA THR A 357 -0.88 -11.60 0.79
C THR A 357 -2.25 -11.09 1.22
N PHE A 358 -3.03 -11.92 1.91
CA PHE A 358 -4.38 -11.58 2.35
C PHE A 358 -4.37 -10.58 3.52
N GLY A 359 -3.52 -10.78 4.52
CA GLY A 359 -3.38 -9.86 5.64
C GLY A 359 -2.94 -8.47 5.17
N ASN A 360 -1.91 -8.39 4.32
CA ASN A 360 -1.42 -7.13 3.79
C ASN A 360 -2.45 -6.41 2.90
N TYR A 361 -3.22 -7.15 2.09
CA TYR A 361 -4.32 -6.55 1.33
C TYR A 361 -5.28 -5.79 2.26
N LEU A 362 -5.71 -6.42 3.36
CA LEU A 362 -6.61 -5.78 4.31
C LEU A 362 -5.94 -4.67 5.15
N ARG A 363 -4.64 -4.77 5.45
CA ARG A 363 -3.87 -3.72 6.15
C ARG A 363 -3.70 -2.46 5.32
N GLU A 364 -3.70 -2.57 4.01
CA GLU A 364 -3.33 -1.49 3.10
C GLU A 364 -4.51 -0.92 2.32
N THR A 365 -5.59 -1.68 2.14
CA THR A 365 -6.76 -1.26 1.36
C THR A 365 -7.74 -0.45 2.21
N ARG A 366 -8.10 0.73 1.68
CA ARG A 366 -9.25 1.51 2.14
C ARG A 366 -10.44 1.14 1.25
N PHE A 367 -11.55 0.69 1.81
CA PHE A 367 -12.75 0.40 1.03
C PHE A 367 -13.68 1.59 1.01
N LEU A 368 -14.28 1.85 -0.15
CA LEU A 368 -15.45 2.71 -0.27
C LEU A 368 -16.67 1.81 -0.46
N PHE A 369 -17.47 1.64 0.59
CA PHE A 369 -18.74 0.94 0.50
C PHE A 369 -19.80 1.88 -0.03
N VAL A 370 -20.41 1.52 -1.16
CA VAL A 370 -21.58 2.22 -1.72
C VAL A 370 -22.78 1.34 -1.52
N VAL A 371 -23.71 1.81 -0.68
CA VAL A 371 -24.77 0.98 -0.11
C VAL A 371 -26.08 1.26 -0.82
N TYR A 372 -26.70 0.19 -1.29
CA TYR A 372 -28.04 0.17 -1.85
C TYR A 372 -28.94 -0.74 -1.03
N LYS A 373 -30.22 -0.40 -0.92
CA LYS A 373 -31.21 -1.24 -0.22
C LYS A 373 -32.50 -1.32 -1.01
N TYR A 374 -33.07 -2.52 -1.06
CA TYR A 374 -34.41 -2.74 -1.62
C TYR A 374 -35.47 -2.13 -0.71
N ASP A 375 -36.33 -1.28 -1.29
CA ASP A 375 -37.52 -0.76 -0.61
C ASP A 375 -38.68 -1.77 -0.62
N ASP A 376 -39.82 -1.40 -0.05
CA ASP A 376 -41.00 -2.27 0.05
C ASP A 376 -41.57 -2.68 -1.32
N ASN A 377 -41.24 -1.95 -2.40
CA ASN A 377 -41.70 -2.19 -3.77
C ASN A 377 -40.67 -2.96 -4.62
N ASP A 378 -39.64 -3.58 -4.02
CA ASP A 378 -38.55 -4.28 -4.72
C ASP A 378 -37.66 -3.36 -5.57
N VAL A 379 -37.63 -2.05 -5.28
CA VAL A 379 -36.75 -1.10 -5.97
C VAL A 379 -35.46 -0.93 -5.18
N LEU A 380 -34.32 -1.13 -5.85
CA LEU A 380 -33.00 -0.97 -5.24
C LEU A 380 -32.60 0.51 -5.23
N ARG A 381 -32.53 1.12 -4.05
CA ARG A 381 -32.26 2.57 -3.88
C ARG A 381 -30.94 2.83 -3.20
N LEU A 382 -30.24 3.88 -3.62
CA LEU A 382 -29.00 4.34 -3.01
C LEU A 382 -29.27 4.84 -1.60
N LYS A 383 -28.52 4.34 -0.61
CA LYS A 383 -28.58 4.80 0.78
C LYS A 383 -27.43 5.74 1.14
N GLY A 384 -26.35 5.71 0.37
CA GLY A 384 -25.17 6.56 0.53
C GLY A 384 -23.89 5.75 0.40
N GLY A 385 -22.81 6.28 0.96
CA GLY A 385 -21.53 5.58 1.04
C GLY A 385 -20.89 5.69 2.42
N GLN A 386 -19.85 4.88 2.65
CA GLN A 386 -18.93 5.03 3.77
C GLN A 386 -17.54 4.52 3.39
N PHE A 387 -16.52 5.17 3.93
CA PHE A 387 -15.18 4.59 3.93
C PHE A 387 -15.03 3.60 5.08
N TRP A 388 -14.33 2.50 4.81
CA TRP A 388 -14.11 1.44 5.78
C TRP A 388 -12.77 0.77 5.55
N ASN A 389 -12.06 0.49 6.63
CA ASN A 389 -10.98 -0.48 6.67
C ASN A 389 -11.25 -1.44 7.81
N ILE A 390 -10.66 -2.63 7.73
CA ILE A 390 -10.88 -3.63 8.77
C ILE A 390 -10.37 -3.13 10.13
N PRO A 391 -11.17 -3.24 11.20
CA PRO A 391 -10.70 -2.96 12.56
C PRO A 391 -9.50 -3.82 12.94
N TYR A 392 -8.58 -3.24 13.71
CA TYR A 392 -7.32 -3.89 14.07
C TYR A 392 -7.53 -5.26 14.73
N ASN A 393 -8.44 -5.37 15.69
CA ASN A 393 -8.70 -6.62 16.40
C ASN A 393 -9.36 -7.67 15.48
N ASP A 394 -10.28 -7.25 14.61
CA ASP A 394 -10.89 -8.16 13.63
C ASP A 394 -9.83 -8.75 12.69
N LEU A 395 -8.87 -7.93 12.25
CA LEU A 395 -7.78 -8.38 11.41
C LEU A 395 -6.80 -9.29 12.16
N GLU A 396 -6.25 -8.84 13.28
CA GLU A 396 -5.14 -9.52 13.96
C GLU A 396 -5.58 -10.72 14.81
N GLN A 397 -6.88 -10.87 15.08
CA GLN A 397 -7.43 -12.03 15.78
C GLN A 397 -8.27 -12.92 14.85
N GLU A 398 -9.35 -12.39 14.28
CA GLU A 398 -10.35 -13.21 13.58
C GLU A 398 -9.86 -13.65 12.20
N VAL A 399 -9.47 -12.68 11.37
CA VAL A 399 -8.94 -12.94 10.03
C VAL A 399 -7.65 -13.75 10.11
N ARG A 400 -6.76 -13.39 11.05
CA ARG A 400 -5.55 -14.16 11.34
C ARG A 400 -5.87 -15.62 11.66
N SER A 401 -6.83 -15.89 12.54
CA SER A 401 -7.22 -17.26 12.91
C SER A 401 -7.69 -18.07 11.71
N VAL A 402 -8.50 -17.46 10.84
CA VAL A 402 -8.97 -18.10 9.59
C VAL A 402 -7.81 -18.40 8.65
N TRP A 403 -6.88 -17.46 8.49
CA TRP A 403 -5.69 -17.67 7.67
C TRP A 403 -4.78 -18.78 8.23
N GLU A 404 -4.50 -18.77 9.53
CA GLU A 404 -3.64 -19.78 10.20
C GLU A 404 -4.26 -21.18 10.11
N LYS A 405 -5.55 -21.33 10.39
CA LYS A 405 -6.29 -22.59 10.23
C LYS A 405 -6.31 -23.08 8.78
N THR A 406 -6.39 -22.16 7.82
CA THR A 406 -6.32 -22.51 6.40
C THR A 406 -4.94 -23.02 6.02
N LYS A 407 -3.87 -22.34 6.47
CA LYS A 407 -2.48 -22.76 6.28
C LYS A 407 -2.24 -24.14 6.88
N GLU A 408 -2.68 -24.36 8.12
CA GLU A 408 -2.58 -25.64 8.82
C GLU A 408 -3.33 -26.76 8.07
N ALA A 409 -4.57 -26.51 7.64
CA ALA A 409 -5.36 -27.49 6.88
C ALA A 409 -4.70 -27.91 5.56
N ILE A 410 -3.97 -27.00 4.90
CA ILE A 410 -3.20 -27.31 3.69
C ILE A 410 -1.96 -28.14 4.03
N MET A 411 -1.20 -27.75 5.07
CA MET A 411 0.01 -28.44 5.49
C MET A 411 -0.25 -29.87 5.99
N ASN A 412 -1.34 -30.07 6.73
CA ASN A 412 -1.72 -31.38 7.27
C ASN A 412 -2.47 -32.28 6.27
N GLY A 413 -2.60 -31.82 5.02
CA GLY A 413 -3.36 -32.50 3.97
C GLY A 413 -4.86 -32.18 4.05
N VAL A 414 -5.37 -31.57 2.99
CA VAL A 414 -6.80 -31.22 2.90
C VAL A 414 -7.65 -32.49 2.90
N LYS A 415 -8.60 -32.55 3.83
CA LYS A 415 -9.52 -33.67 4.02
C LYS A 415 -10.82 -33.41 3.28
N PHE A 416 -11.38 -34.45 2.67
CA PHE A 416 -12.65 -34.38 1.97
C PHE A 416 -13.65 -35.35 2.58
N THR A 417 -14.85 -34.86 2.86
CA THR A 417 -15.98 -35.69 3.29
C THR A 417 -17.16 -35.42 2.38
N VAL A 418 -17.94 -36.45 2.07
CA VAL A 418 -19.19 -36.29 1.34
C VAL A 418 -20.32 -36.35 2.36
N VAL A 419 -21.08 -35.28 2.47
CA VAL A 419 -22.28 -35.23 3.32
C VAL A 419 -23.45 -34.85 2.44
N ASN A 420 -24.44 -35.74 2.32
CA ASN A 420 -25.63 -35.56 1.48
C ASN A 420 -25.29 -35.20 0.02
N GLY A 421 -24.32 -35.90 -0.58
CA GLY A 421 -23.85 -35.64 -1.95
C GLY A 421 -23.01 -34.37 -2.12
N VAL A 422 -22.84 -33.55 -1.07
CA VAL A 422 -22.03 -32.33 -1.09
C VAL A 422 -20.61 -32.64 -0.59
N ARG A 423 -19.62 -32.40 -1.44
CA ARG A 423 -18.20 -32.50 -1.07
C ARG A 423 -17.83 -31.34 -0.15
N ARG A 424 -17.51 -31.66 1.10
CA ARG A 424 -17.01 -30.73 2.13
C ARG A 424 -15.51 -30.89 2.29
N ASN A 425 -14.86 -29.82 2.76
CA ASN A 425 -13.45 -29.81 3.12
C ASN A 425 -13.29 -29.29 4.56
N ASN A 426 -12.07 -29.35 5.08
CA ASN A 426 -11.71 -28.90 6.42
C ASN A 426 -11.21 -27.44 6.48
N PHE A 427 -11.50 -26.60 5.47
CA PHE A 427 -11.23 -25.16 5.57
C PHE A 427 -12.28 -24.44 6.43
N PRO A 428 -11.92 -23.30 7.04
CA PRO A 428 -12.84 -22.50 7.84
C PRO A 428 -14.07 -22.06 7.03
N LYS A 429 -15.25 -22.33 7.58
CA LYS A 429 -16.55 -21.96 7.00
C LYS A 429 -17.03 -20.63 7.59
N ALA A 430 -18.02 -20.02 6.94
CA ALA A 430 -18.66 -18.80 7.43
C ALA A 430 -19.27 -18.94 8.83
N SER A 431 -19.65 -20.16 9.25
CA SER A 431 -20.12 -20.46 10.60
C SER A 431 -19.01 -20.51 11.66
N ASP A 432 -17.76 -20.71 11.25
CA ASP A 432 -16.66 -21.03 12.16
C ASP A 432 -15.94 -19.76 12.66
N ASN A 433 -16.17 -18.62 12.02
CA ASN A 433 -15.59 -17.33 12.36
C ASN A 433 -16.54 -16.20 11.96
N ARG A 434 -16.72 -15.18 12.82
CA ARG A 434 -17.67 -14.10 12.56
C ARG A 434 -17.27 -13.20 11.40
N VAL A 435 -15.97 -13.04 11.13
CA VAL A 435 -15.43 -12.06 10.17
C VAL A 435 -15.21 -12.64 8.79
N SER A 436 -14.52 -13.79 8.69
CA SER A 436 -14.05 -14.30 7.39
C SER A 436 -14.12 -15.81 7.25
N HIS A 437 -14.06 -16.30 6.01
CA HIS A 437 -14.02 -17.74 5.72
C HIS A 437 -13.30 -18.03 4.39
N VAL A 438 -13.17 -19.33 4.07
CA VAL A 438 -12.63 -19.80 2.79
C VAL A 438 -13.72 -20.51 2.00
N ARG A 439 -13.89 -20.14 0.73
CA ARG A 439 -14.75 -20.87 -0.21
C ARG A 439 -14.22 -20.80 -1.65
N PRO A 440 -14.72 -21.66 -2.56
CA PRO A 440 -14.27 -21.68 -3.94
C PRO A 440 -14.54 -20.35 -4.67
N HIS A 441 -13.61 -19.96 -5.54
CA HIS A 441 -13.74 -18.80 -6.44
C HIS A 441 -13.06 -19.07 -7.79
N GLY A 442 -13.21 -20.30 -8.29
CA GLY A 442 -12.84 -20.68 -9.65
C GLY A 442 -14.02 -20.51 -10.62
N ARG A 443 -13.73 -20.47 -11.92
CA ARG A 443 -14.76 -20.42 -12.97
C ARG A 443 -15.70 -21.64 -12.92
N ASN A 444 -15.15 -22.80 -12.57
CA ASN A 444 -15.87 -24.07 -12.40
C ASN A 444 -15.04 -25.00 -11.49
N ALA A 445 -15.50 -26.24 -11.28
CA ALA A 445 -14.81 -27.21 -10.44
C ALA A 445 -13.45 -27.68 -11.00
N GLN A 446 -13.20 -27.46 -12.30
CA GLN A 446 -11.97 -27.82 -13.01
C GLN A 446 -10.93 -26.70 -12.96
N ASP A 447 -11.36 -25.46 -12.68
CA ASP A 447 -10.49 -24.31 -12.46
C ASP A 447 -9.80 -24.44 -11.09
N THR A 448 -8.65 -25.11 -11.11
CA THR A 448 -7.99 -25.68 -9.93
C THR A 448 -6.58 -25.11 -9.75
N TYR A 449 -6.06 -25.26 -8.53
CA TYR A 449 -4.63 -25.22 -8.24
C TYR A 449 -4.21 -26.57 -7.65
N GLU A 450 -2.93 -26.89 -7.76
CA GLU A 450 -2.36 -28.09 -7.19
C GLU A 450 -2.13 -27.94 -5.67
N LEU A 451 -2.63 -28.90 -4.89
CA LEU A 451 -2.32 -29.05 -3.46
C LEU A 451 -0.85 -29.46 -3.26
N PRO A 452 -0.31 -29.37 -2.03
CA PRO A 452 1.06 -29.82 -1.75
C PRO A 452 1.31 -31.31 -2.05
N ASP A 453 0.26 -32.13 -1.97
CA ASP A 453 0.29 -33.57 -2.25
C ASP A 453 0.06 -33.94 -3.73
N GLY A 454 0.03 -32.96 -4.63
CA GLY A 454 -0.14 -33.17 -6.07
C GLY A 454 -1.59 -33.23 -6.55
N ARG A 455 -2.59 -33.31 -5.65
CA ARG A 455 -3.99 -33.39 -6.06
C ARG A 455 -4.50 -32.04 -6.61
N PRO A 456 -5.25 -32.01 -7.72
CA PRO A 456 -5.93 -30.81 -8.16
C PRO A 456 -7.10 -30.50 -7.21
N PHE A 457 -7.23 -29.23 -6.81
CA PHE A 457 -8.33 -28.76 -5.97
C PHE A 457 -8.87 -27.41 -6.46
N PRO A 458 -10.20 -27.17 -6.49
CA PRO A 458 -10.76 -25.93 -7.03
C PRO A 458 -10.13 -24.71 -6.36
N LYS A 459 -9.89 -23.66 -7.13
CA LYS A 459 -9.34 -22.41 -6.61
C LYS A 459 -10.17 -21.92 -5.44
N GLN A 460 -9.51 -21.65 -4.33
CA GLN A 460 -10.12 -21.07 -3.14
C GLN A 460 -9.69 -19.61 -3.00
N CYS A 461 -10.51 -18.82 -2.32
CA CYS A 461 -10.08 -17.54 -1.80
C CYS A 461 -10.66 -17.30 -0.41
N PHE A 462 -10.12 -16.28 0.25
CA PHE A 462 -10.70 -15.74 1.47
C PHE A 462 -11.89 -14.84 1.13
N TRP A 463 -12.82 -14.74 2.07
CA TRP A 463 -14.02 -13.93 1.97
C TRP A 463 -14.30 -13.22 3.29
N LEU A 464 -14.82 -12.00 3.25
CA LEU A 464 -15.47 -11.39 4.41
C LEU A 464 -16.95 -11.79 4.42
N ASN A 465 -17.43 -12.22 5.59
CA ASN A 465 -18.81 -12.64 5.78
C ASN A 465 -19.76 -11.49 5.45
N ASN A 466 -20.87 -11.81 4.80
CA ASN A 466 -21.92 -10.84 4.48
C ASN A 466 -22.58 -10.26 5.74
N THR A 467 -22.74 -11.08 6.79
CA THR A 467 -23.23 -10.63 8.10
C THR A 467 -22.27 -9.63 8.73
N TYR A 468 -20.97 -9.93 8.71
CA TYR A 468 -19.95 -9.00 9.19
C TYR A 468 -19.96 -7.68 8.42
N ILE A 469 -20.00 -7.71 7.09
CA ILE A 469 -20.08 -6.48 6.28
C ILE A 469 -21.32 -5.67 6.66
N TYR A 470 -22.47 -6.31 6.88
CA TYR A 470 -23.68 -5.62 7.34
C TYR A 470 -23.46 -4.93 8.69
N ASP A 471 -22.85 -5.62 9.65
CA ASP A 471 -22.57 -5.08 10.99
C ASP A 471 -21.64 -3.87 10.95
N GLN A 472 -20.73 -3.82 9.97
CA GLN A 472 -19.80 -2.69 9.76
C GLN A 472 -20.44 -1.46 9.09
N LEU A 473 -21.67 -1.55 8.60
CA LEU A 473 -22.36 -0.39 8.01
C LEU A 473 -22.87 0.57 9.10
N ASN A 474 -22.74 1.87 8.85
CA ASN A 474 -23.38 2.90 9.66
C ASN A 474 -24.91 2.71 9.66
N GLU A 475 -25.56 2.96 10.79
CA GLU A 475 -27.00 2.72 10.97
C GLU A 475 -27.87 3.49 9.97
N ASN A 476 -27.47 4.72 9.61
CA ASN A 476 -28.18 5.52 8.61
C ASN A 476 -28.16 4.89 7.19
N LEU A 477 -27.20 4.03 6.88
CA LEU A 477 -27.12 3.32 5.60
C LEU A 477 -27.97 2.04 5.58
N LYS A 478 -28.34 1.51 6.75
CA LYS A 478 -29.17 0.31 6.91
C LYS A 478 -30.66 0.60 6.81
N GLN A 479 -31.08 1.86 7.01
CA GLN A 479 -32.48 2.29 7.01
C GLN A 479 -33.03 2.44 5.60
#